data_AF-A0A327HG44-F1
#
_entry.id   AF-A0A327HG44-F1
#
_cell.length_a   1.000
_cell.length_b   1.000
_cell.length_c   1.000
_cell.angle_alpha   90.00
_cell.angle_beta   90.00
_cell.angle_gamma   90.00
#
_symmetry.space_group_name_H-M   'P 1'
#
loop_
_entity.id
_entity.type
_entity.pdbx_description
1 polymer ?
#
loop_
_entity_poly.entity_id
_entity_poly.type
_entity_poly.pdbx_seq_one_letter_code
_entity_poly.pdbx_strand_id
1 'polypeptide(L)'
;MWDSLLNEAGLTEREVRSIMVLGNNPNMRASELAKELQTTRLDAYNSLSRLQEMGIVTATADRPMLFSSLRVDEALQHIIEMRRRQLDNLEEGFNEMSKGITEANASYEANRRQRDEPRFAVLKERSHIYRRLERMAEDTEERLVLLLGRYGILHLCRSEALETVNSVAEKGVVVQVIAQLDRRTTRFFQKLHDSIEIKHSDDLDSQGFLQDCTHVVQFLNIEENPVGRGKEDAALVIESEPFAKAQENLIDTIWEDAVQFEVAEARFSKGRIHDPLRLTIGEGSFLDSLVGALGVDDLPEHDTPFDPDAFLAAGTEVNQARQELTKGRLSNLKILGIDLARMLRQVGNRVGHELAFSLRSIENHVEFLDEMMDWWEFAGLGRLEYGIDPVFHVQVGLDHPPSEDPDVLPMWELDDGIIEGVLMTRFPKGGNVNVRRYEGSGEPDDLWRYHIIMNNEEQPAEPSA
;
A
#
# COMPACT_ATOMS: atom_id res chain seq x y z
N MET A 1 38.14 -0.47 -5.60
CA MET A 1 37.53 0.60 -4.77
C MET A 1 37.93 1.98 -5.28
N TRP A 2 39.21 2.22 -5.56
CA TRP A 2 39.67 3.46 -6.21
C TRP A 2 39.13 3.66 -7.63
N ASP A 3 39.00 2.59 -8.43
CA ASP A 3 38.51 2.70 -9.81
C ASP A 3 37.06 3.21 -9.90
N SER A 4 36.18 2.80 -8.98
CA SER A 4 34.79 3.27 -8.97
C SER A 4 34.72 4.75 -8.60
N LEU A 5 35.53 5.19 -7.63
CA LEU A 5 35.56 6.60 -7.20
C LEU A 5 36.12 7.53 -8.29
N LEU A 6 37.16 7.09 -9.02
CA LEU A 6 37.70 7.88 -10.12
C LEU A 6 36.73 7.94 -11.32
N ASN A 7 35.99 6.87 -11.59
CA ASN A 7 34.92 6.88 -12.58
C ASN A 7 33.76 7.81 -12.16
N GLU A 8 33.35 7.79 -10.89
CA GLU A 8 32.35 8.72 -10.33
C GLU A 8 32.84 10.18 -10.37
N ALA A 9 34.15 10.42 -10.24
CA ALA A 9 34.77 11.74 -10.38
C ALA A 9 34.81 12.27 -11.83
N GLY A 10 34.35 11.47 -12.80
CA GLY A 10 34.17 11.84 -14.20
C GLY A 10 35.36 11.53 -15.11
N LEU A 11 36.26 10.64 -14.69
CA LEU A 11 37.29 10.06 -15.55
C LEU A 11 36.70 8.90 -16.36
N THR A 12 37.21 8.71 -17.57
CA THR A 12 36.92 7.54 -18.39
C THR A 12 37.70 6.32 -17.89
N GLU A 13 37.18 5.12 -18.14
CA GLU A 13 37.83 3.87 -17.73
C GLU A 13 39.28 3.73 -18.25
N ARG A 14 39.61 4.37 -19.38
CA ARG A 14 40.98 4.41 -19.92
C ARG A 14 41.89 5.36 -19.13
N GLU A 15 41.38 6.51 -18.74
CA GLU A 15 42.12 7.48 -17.92
C GLU A 15 42.36 6.91 -16.51
N VAL A 16 41.35 6.27 -15.91
CA VAL A 16 41.49 5.58 -14.61
C VAL A 16 42.60 4.52 -14.67
N ARG A 17 42.56 3.64 -15.67
CA ARG A 17 43.61 2.63 -15.84
C ARG A 17 44.99 3.24 -16.13
N SER A 18 45.04 4.36 -16.85
CA SER A 18 46.30 5.09 -17.10
C SER A 18 46.92 5.61 -15.79
N ILE A 19 46.11 6.17 -14.89
CA ILE A 19 46.56 6.61 -13.56
C ILE A 19 47.05 5.43 -12.73
N MET A 20 46.33 4.31 -12.75
CA MET A 20 46.70 3.11 -11.98
C MET A 20 48.02 2.49 -12.44
N VAL A 21 48.28 2.46 -13.76
CA VAL A 21 49.53 1.95 -14.34
C VAL A 21 50.69 2.90 -14.05
N LEU A 22 50.52 4.20 -14.35
CA LEU A 22 51.57 5.20 -14.15
C LEU A 22 51.89 5.50 -12.68
N GLY A 23 50.90 5.33 -11.78
CA GLY A 23 51.10 5.50 -10.34
C GLY A 23 51.99 4.41 -9.73
N ASN A 24 52.05 3.23 -10.36
CA ASN A 24 52.92 2.13 -9.94
C ASN A 24 54.27 2.14 -10.71
N ASN A 25 54.27 2.63 -11.95
CA ASN A 25 55.43 2.65 -12.83
C ASN A 25 55.70 4.08 -13.35
N PRO A 26 56.53 4.89 -12.65
CA PRO A 26 56.88 6.22 -13.12
C PRO A 26 57.79 6.14 -14.36
N ASN A 27 57.76 7.20 -15.19
CA ASN A 27 58.60 7.38 -16.37
C ASN A 27 58.34 6.40 -17.52
N MET A 28 57.09 6.17 -17.88
CA MET A 28 56.72 5.31 -19.02
C MET A 28 56.52 6.10 -20.31
N ARG A 29 56.85 5.49 -21.46
CA ARG A 29 56.50 6.05 -22.77
C ARG A 29 55.03 5.80 -23.08
N ALA A 30 54.38 6.71 -23.81
CA ALA A 30 53.00 6.50 -24.28
C ALA A 30 52.81 5.19 -25.06
N SER A 31 53.84 4.74 -25.80
CA SER A 31 53.81 3.46 -26.52
C SER A 31 53.88 2.23 -25.61
N GLU A 32 54.46 2.36 -24.42
CA GLU A 32 54.53 1.29 -23.42
C GLU A 32 53.20 1.22 -22.67
N LEU A 33 52.68 2.39 -22.25
CA LEU A 33 51.35 2.49 -21.67
C LEU A 33 50.26 1.94 -22.59
N ALA A 34 50.32 2.24 -23.90
CA ALA A 34 49.36 1.71 -24.87
C ALA A 34 49.37 0.17 -24.94
N LYS A 35 50.56 -0.44 -24.83
CA LYS A 35 50.68 -1.90 -24.80
C LYS A 35 50.09 -2.50 -23.54
N GLU A 36 50.35 -1.87 -22.39
CA GLU A 36 49.87 -2.34 -21.08
C GLU A 36 48.36 -2.20 -20.94
N LEU A 37 47.79 -1.12 -21.48
CA LEU A 37 46.34 -0.86 -21.53
C LEU A 37 45.62 -1.59 -22.68
N GLN A 38 46.35 -2.36 -23.50
CA GLN A 38 45.81 -3.03 -24.71
C GLN A 38 45.00 -2.08 -25.61
N THR A 39 45.51 -0.87 -25.80
CA THR A 39 44.83 0.20 -26.56
C THR A 39 45.73 0.75 -27.67
N THR A 40 45.20 1.64 -28.51
CA THR A 40 45.99 2.25 -29.58
C THR A 40 46.95 3.30 -29.01
N ARG A 41 48.08 3.54 -29.70
CA ARG A 41 49.00 4.62 -29.29
C ARG A 41 48.31 5.98 -29.27
N LEU A 42 47.41 6.23 -30.21
CA LEU A 42 46.66 7.48 -30.31
C LEU A 42 45.75 7.68 -29.09
N ASP A 43 45.04 6.63 -28.68
CA ASP A 43 44.15 6.66 -27.51
C ASP A 43 44.90 6.87 -26.19
N ALA A 44 46.09 6.27 -26.06
CA ALA A 44 46.96 6.50 -24.92
C ALA A 44 47.43 7.97 -24.87
N TYR A 45 47.82 8.55 -26.02
CA TYR A 45 48.18 9.98 -26.08
C TYR A 45 47.01 10.90 -25.74
N ASN A 46 45.79 10.62 -26.22
CA ASN A 46 44.61 11.42 -25.89
C ASN A 46 44.30 11.38 -24.39
N SER A 47 44.39 10.20 -23.77
CA SER A 47 44.16 10.04 -22.33
C SER A 47 45.25 10.78 -21.53
N LEU A 48 46.52 10.66 -21.93
CA LEU A 48 47.64 11.35 -21.28
C LEU A 48 47.58 12.86 -21.43
N SER A 49 47.20 13.37 -22.60
CA SER A 49 47.05 14.81 -22.84
C SER A 49 46.00 15.40 -21.90
N ARG A 50 44.84 14.75 -21.79
CA ARG A 50 43.77 15.20 -20.92
C ARG A 50 44.14 15.10 -19.44
N LEU A 51 44.80 14.01 -19.03
CA LEU A 51 45.32 13.87 -17.66
C LEU A 51 46.41 14.89 -17.33
N GLN A 52 47.21 15.30 -18.32
CA GLN A 52 48.23 16.34 -18.17
C GLN A 52 47.61 17.74 -18.09
N GLU A 53 46.58 18.04 -18.90
CA GLU A 53 45.78 19.27 -18.79
C GLU A 53 45.11 19.40 -17.42
N MET A 54 44.66 18.27 -16.85
CA MET A 54 44.12 18.19 -15.50
C MET A 54 45.20 18.27 -14.39
N GLY A 55 46.49 18.28 -14.75
CA GLY A 55 47.61 18.34 -13.81
C GLY A 55 47.89 17.03 -13.05
N ILE A 56 47.27 15.92 -13.44
CA ILE A 56 47.44 14.61 -12.80
C ILE A 56 48.70 13.89 -13.31
N VAL A 57 49.00 14.07 -14.60
CA VAL A 57 50.16 13.48 -15.27
C VAL A 57 51.16 14.57 -15.64
N THR A 58 52.43 14.29 -15.42
CA THR A 58 53.56 15.12 -15.87
C THR A 58 54.30 14.42 -17.00
N ALA A 59 54.88 15.22 -17.91
CA ALA A 59 55.70 14.71 -19.00
C ALA A 59 57.09 15.36 -18.98
N THR A 60 58.12 14.58 -19.27
CA THR A 60 59.49 15.10 -19.43
C THR A 60 59.66 15.78 -20.80
N ALA A 61 60.57 16.74 -20.87
CA ALA A 61 60.93 17.42 -22.12
C ALA A 61 61.84 16.57 -23.04
N ASP A 62 62.23 15.37 -22.61
CA ASP A 62 63.12 14.48 -23.35
C ASP A 62 62.42 13.86 -24.57
N ARG A 63 63.23 13.39 -25.52
CA ARG A 63 62.76 12.59 -26.66
C ARG A 63 63.32 11.17 -26.57
N PRO A 64 62.47 10.14 -26.40
CA PRO A 64 61.01 10.19 -26.31
C PRO A 64 60.50 10.70 -24.95
N MET A 65 59.32 11.33 -24.95
CA MET A 65 58.66 11.83 -23.74
C MET A 65 58.34 10.69 -22.78
N LEU A 66 58.62 10.90 -21.50
CA LEU A 66 58.28 9.99 -20.42
C LEU A 66 57.19 10.62 -19.56
N PHE A 67 56.19 9.82 -19.22
CA PHE A 67 55.02 10.24 -18.44
C PHE A 67 55.08 9.62 -17.05
N SER A 68 54.68 10.41 -16.07
CA SER A 68 54.56 10.01 -14.66
C SER A 68 53.27 10.59 -14.09
N SER A 69 52.54 9.81 -13.30
CA SER A 69 51.30 10.23 -12.65
C SER A 69 51.53 10.50 -11.17
N LEU A 70 50.71 11.39 -10.60
CA LEU A 70 50.48 11.43 -9.15
C LEU A 70 50.03 10.06 -8.65
N ARG A 71 50.26 9.77 -7.36
CA ARG A 71 49.71 8.57 -6.73
C ARG A 71 48.18 8.63 -6.75
N VAL A 72 47.53 7.47 -6.71
CA VAL A 72 46.07 7.35 -6.86
C VAL A 72 45.30 8.18 -5.83
N ASP A 73 45.80 8.23 -4.59
CA ASP A 73 45.28 9.05 -3.49
C ASP A 73 45.42 10.55 -3.77
N GLU A 74 46.59 10.99 -4.21
CA GLU A 74 46.88 12.39 -4.55
C GLU A 74 46.10 12.85 -5.78
N ALA A 75 45.97 11.99 -6.80
CA ALA A 75 45.20 12.26 -8.00
C ALA A 75 43.72 12.46 -7.66
N LEU A 76 43.15 11.61 -6.80
CA LEU A 76 41.75 11.77 -6.38
C LEU A 76 41.55 13.07 -5.59
N GLN A 77 42.44 13.37 -4.65
CA GLN A 77 42.36 14.62 -3.88
C GLN A 77 42.46 15.85 -4.80
N HIS A 78 43.37 15.83 -5.77
CA HIS A 78 43.52 16.91 -6.75
C HIS A 78 42.25 17.11 -7.60
N ILE A 79 41.61 16.01 -8.03
CA ILE A 79 40.33 16.08 -8.77
C ILE A 79 39.23 16.68 -7.89
N ILE A 80 39.12 16.26 -6.63
CA ILE A 80 38.13 16.79 -5.69
C ILE A 80 38.31 18.30 -5.51
N GLU A 81 39.54 18.76 -5.29
CA GLU A 81 39.84 20.19 -5.13
C GLU A 81 39.57 20.99 -6.41
N MET A 82 39.93 20.45 -7.57
CA MET A 82 39.62 21.08 -8.87
C MET A 82 38.11 21.23 -9.06
N ARG A 83 37.32 20.19 -8.73
CA ARG A 83 35.86 20.23 -8.84
C ARG A 83 35.23 21.22 -7.86
N ARG A 84 35.72 21.30 -6.63
CA ARG A 84 35.27 22.32 -5.67
C ARG A 84 35.47 23.73 -6.22
N ARG A 85 36.66 24.06 -6.73
CA ARG A 85 36.88 25.38 -7.35
C ARG A 85 35.98 25.65 -8.56
N GLN A 86 35.73 24.63 -9.38
CA GLN A 86 34.78 24.76 -10.50
C GLN A 86 33.37 25.07 -10.01
N LEU A 87 32.94 24.42 -8.91
CA LEU A 87 31.66 24.67 -8.26
C LEU A 87 31.61 26.08 -7.68
N ASP A 88 32.63 26.49 -6.93
CA ASP A 88 32.74 27.83 -6.33
C ASP A 88 32.65 28.92 -7.41
N ASN A 89 33.38 28.77 -8.52
CA ASN A 89 33.33 29.72 -9.65
C ASN A 89 31.94 29.77 -10.30
N LEU A 90 31.24 28.62 -10.40
CA LEU A 90 29.88 28.56 -10.95
C LEU A 90 28.88 29.23 -9.99
N GLU A 91 29.02 29.01 -8.69
CA GLU A 91 28.19 29.64 -7.66
C GLU A 91 28.40 31.15 -7.65
N GLU A 92 29.65 31.62 -7.71
CA GLU A 92 29.97 33.05 -7.83
C GLU A 92 29.39 33.66 -9.11
N GLY A 93 29.62 33.02 -10.27
CA GLY A 93 29.06 33.47 -11.55
C GLY A 93 27.53 33.47 -11.56
N PHE A 94 26.90 32.47 -10.94
CA PHE A 94 25.46 32.42 -10.76
C PHE A 94 24.98 33.57 -9.85
N ASN A 95 25.64 33.83 -8.74
CA ASN A 95 25.30 34.92 -7.82
C ASN A 95 25.46 36.30 -8.46
N GLU A 96 26.48 36.50 -9.30
CA GLU A 96 26.66 37.74 -10.07
C GLU A 96 25.57 37.93 -11.12
N MET A 97 25.24 36.88 -11.88
CA MET A 97 24.18 36.94 -12.89
C MET A 97 22.78 37.05 -12.28
N SER A 98 22.52 36.34 -11.18
CA SER A 98 21.23 36.33 -10.47
C SER A 98 20.83 37.72 -9.96
N LYS A 99 21.80 38.54 -9.53
CA LYS A 99 21.60 39.94 -9.14
C LYS A 99 21.11 40.84 -10.29
N GLY A 100 21.41 40.49 -11.54
CA GLY A 100 20.96 41.22 -12.73
C GLY A 100 19.64 40.71 -13.33
N ILE A 101 19.19 39.52 -12.94
CA ILE A 101 18.06 38.79 -13.54
C ILE A 101 16.73 39.05 -12.78
N THR A 102 16.81 39.61 -11.56
CA THR A 102 15.74 39.58 -10.56
C THR A 102 14.47 40.35 -10.97
N GLU A 103 14.57 41.44 -11.74
CA GLU A 103 13.39 42.25 -12.13
C GLU A 103 12.69 41.75 -13.41
N ALA A 104 13.44 41.27 -14.40
CA ALA A 104 12.87 40.77 -15.66
C ALA A 104 12.18 39.41 -15.47
N ASN A 105 12.77 38.50 -14.70
CA ASN A 105 12.20 37.17 -14.45
C ASN A 105 11.03 37.17 -13.47
N ALA A 106 10.95 38.10 -12.52
CA ALA A 106 9.76 38.19 -11.65
C ALA A 106 8.49 38.41 -12.47
N SER A 107 8.56 39.24 -13.52
CA SER A 107 7.44 39.46 -14.45
C SER A 107 7.16 38.25 -15.36
N TYR A 108 8.18 37.49 -15.74
CA TYR A 108 8.05 36.31 -16.60
C TYR A 108 7.54 35.10 -15.82
N GLU A 109 8.03 34.87 -14.61
CA GLU A 109 7.54 33.85 -13.68
C GLU A 109 6.14 34.16 -13.17
N ALA A 110 5.81 35.42 -12.86
CA ALA A 110 4.44 35.80 -12.49
C ALA A 110 3.46 35.52 -13.65
N ASN A 111 3.82 35.85 -14.89
CA ASN A 111 3.03 35.49 -16.07
C ASN A 111 2.98 33.98 -16.34
N ARG A 112 4.03 33.24 -16.00
CA ARG A 112 4.11 31.78 -16.17
C ARG A 112 3.30 31.02 -15.10
N ARG A 113 3.27 31.51 -13.85
CA ARG A 113 2.42 31.01 -12.76
C ARG A 113 0.95 31.38 -12.95
N GLN A 114 0.64 32.47 -13.66
CA GLN A 114 -0.73 32.84 -14.05
C GLN A 114 -1.31 31.96 -15.17
N ARG A 115 -0.48 31.26 -15.95
CA ARG A 115 -0.97 30.26 -16.89
C ARG A 115 -1.14 28.95 -16.13
N ASP A 116 -2.38 28.67 -15.78
CA ASP A 116 -2.86 27.43 -15.15
C ASP A 116 -2.82 26.23 -16.13
N GLU A 117 -1.71 26.09 -16.86
CA GLU A 117 -1.49 25.01 -17.80
C GLU A 117 -0.93 23.79 -17.06
N PRO A 118 -1.58 22.61 -17.16
CA PRO A 118 -1.10 21.37 -16.55
C PRO A 118 0.35 21.05 -16.97
N ARG A 119 1.20 20.72 -15.99
CA ARG A 119 2.63 20.41 -16.24
C ARG A 119 2.94 18.98 -15.85
N PHE A 120 3.73 18.32 -16.68
CA PHE A 120 4.10 16.93 -16.50
C PHE A 120 5.61 16.79 -16.64
N ALA A 121 6.24 16.06 -15.72
CA ALA A 121 7.65 15.72 -15.79
C ALA A 121 7.88 14.26 -15.36
N VAL A 122 8.85 13.60 -15.98
CA VAL A 122 9.26 12.25 -15.57
C VAL A 122 10.55 12.36 -14.78
N LEU A 123 10.52 11.92 -13.53
CA LEU A 123 11.70 11.76 -12.69
C LEU A 123 12.18 10.32 -12.75
N LYS A 124 13.49 10.16 -12.95
CA LYS A 124 14.17 8.87 -12.90
C LYS A 124 15.08 8.83 -11.69
N GLU A 125 15.27 7.63 -11.19
CA GLU A 125 16.02 7.29 -9.99
C GLU A 125 15.33 7.70 -8.70
N ARG A 126 15.35 6.79 -7.72
CA ARG A 126 14.72 6.96 -6.42
C ARG A 126 15.20 8.22 -5.68
N SER A 127 16.49 8.51 -5.73
CA SER A 127 17.08 9.67 -5.07
C SER A 127 16.45 10.99 -5.53
N HIS A 128 16.17 11.14 -6.83
CA HIS A 128 15.52 12.33 -7.36
C HIS A 128 14.04 12.40 -7.00
N ILE A 129 13.35 11.26 -6.97
CA ILE A 129 11.94 11.18 -6.59
C ILE A 129 11.74 11.61 -5.13
N TYR A 130 12.56 11.09 -4.21
CA TYR A 130 12.47 11.47 -2.80
C TYR A 130 12.97 12.89 -2.52
N ARG A 131 13.92 13.42 -3.31
CA ARG A 131 14.26 14.85 -3.26
C ARG A 131 13.10 15.74 -3.73
N ARG A 132 12.26 15.27 -4.67
CA ARG A 132 11.03 15.97 -5.04
C ARG A 132 10.02 15.93 -3.89
N LEU A 133 9.86 14.78 -3.23
CA LEU A 133 9.02 14.67 -2.03
C LEU A 133 9.48 15.62 -0.92
N GLU A 134 10.77 15.71 -0.66
CA GLU A 134 11.35 16.63 0.32
C GLU A 134 10.91 18.08 0.07
N ARG A 135 11.08 18.59 -1.16
CA ARG A 135 10.61 19.92 -1.55
C ARG A 135 9.10 20.08 -1.44
N MET A 136 8.35 19.07 -1.87
CA MET A 136 6.88 19.09 -1.74
C MET A 136 6.45 19.20 -0.29
N ALA A 137 7.09 18.45 0.61
CA ALA A 137 6.81 18.51 2.04
C ALA A 137 7.14 19.90 2.63
N GLU A 138 8.25 20.52 2.23
CA GLU A 138 8.61 21.89 2.66
C GLU A 138 7.60 22.94 2.21
N ASP A 139 7.09 22.80 0.99
CA ASP A 139 6.12 23.71 0.38
C ASP A 139 4.66 23.39 0.79
N THR A 140 4.42 22.36 1.62
CA THR A 140 3.07 21.95 1.99
C THR A 140 2.44 22.92 2.99
N GLU A 141 1.22 23.39 2.71
CA GLU A 141 0.47 24.31 3.57
C GLU A 141 -0.59 23.59 4.42
N GLU A 142 -1.33 22.63 3.85
CA GLU A 142 -2.51 22.03 4.50
C GLU A 142 -2.37 20.52 4.68
N ARG A 143 -2.10 19.78 3.60
CA ARG A 143 -2.22 18.32 3.55
C ARG A 143 -1.16 17.67 2.66
N LEU A 144 -0.44 16.71 3.24
CA LEU A 144 0.49 15.83 2.54
C LEU A 144 0.04 14.37 2.70
N VAL A 145 -0.19 13.67 1.58
CA VAL A 145 -0.54 12.25 1.59
C VAL A 145 0.57 11.42 0.95
N LEU A 146 1.00 10.35 1.64
CA LEU A 146 1.98 9.38 1.15
C LEU A 146 1.31 8.02 0.92
N LEU A 147 1.37 7.53 -0.32
CA LEU A 147 0.92 6.20 -0.73
C LEU A 147 2.14 5.28 -0.85
N LEU A 148 2.35 4.41 0.14
CA LEU A 148 3.54 3.58 0.26
C LEU A 148 3.23 2.09 0.04
N GLY A 149 3.90 1.46 -0.92
CA GLY A 149 3.83 0.00 -1.04
C GLY A 149 4.58 -0.73 0.10
N ARG A 150 4.63 -2.07 0.03
CA ARG A 150 5.27 -2.95 1.04
C ARG A 150 6.63 -2.48 1.54
N TYR A 151 7.46 -1.94 0.65
CA TYR A 151 8.82 -1.47 0.95
C TYR A 151 8.98 0.05 0.90
N GLY A 152 7.92 0.81 0.61
CA GLY A 152 8.00 2.27 0.46
C GLY A 152 8.51 2.97 1.72
N ILE A 153 8.11 2.49 2.91
CA ILE A 153 8.62 3.02 4.18
C ILE A 153 10.14 2.86 4.34
N LEU A 154 10.73 1.76 3.84
CA LEU A 154 12.19 1.57 3.88
C LEU A 154 12.91 2.60 3.02
N HIS A 155 12.32 2.95 1.88
CA HIS A 155 12.87 3.93 0.96
C HIS A 155 12.78 5.33 1.55
N LEU A 156 11.63 5.68 2.15
CA LEU A 156 11.45 6.93 2.89
C LEU A 156 12.47 7.05 4.03
N CYS A 157 12.62 6.02 4.88
CA CYS A 157 13.55 6.05 6.00
C CYS A 157 15.04 6.09 5.63
N ARG A 158 15.39 5.84 4.36
CA ARG A 158 16.76 5.98 3.84
C ARG A 158 16.98 7.32 3.14
N SER A 159 15.92 8.10 2.94
CA SER A 159 15.96 9.40 2.30
C SER A 159 15.95 10.53 3.34
N GLU A 160 16.50 11.68 2.96
CA GLU A 160 16.46 12.90 3.78
C GLU A 160 15.02 13.41 3.95
N ALA A 161 14.10 13.04 3.05
CA ALA A 161 12.70 13.41 3.10
C ALA A 161 11.97 12.96 4.39
N LEU A 162 12.44 11.91 5.09
CA LEU A 162 11.82 11.49 6.35
C LEU A 162 11.86 12.60 7.40
N GLU A 163 13.00 13.27 7.56
CA GLU A 163 13.16 14.33 8.56
C GLU A 163 12.26 15.52 8.24
N THR A 164 12.17 15.90 6.96
CA THR A 164 11.31 16.97 6.47
C THR A 164 9.83 16.66 6.68
N VAL A 165 9.38 15.44 6.35
CA VAL A 165 7.99 14.99 6.56
C VAL A 165 7.62 15.04 8.05
N ASN A 166 8.52 14.57 8.93
CA ASN A 166 8.30 14.68 10.37
C ASN A 166 8.26 16.14 10.84
N SER A 167 9.13 16.99 10.32
CA SER A 167 9.17 18.41 10.69
C SER A 167 7.89 19.16 10.29
N VAL A 168 7.33 18.88 9.11
CA VAL A 168 6.09 19.55 8.67
C VAL A 168 4.87 19.04 9.44
N ALA A 169 4.84 17.75 9.78
CA ALA A 169 3.82 17.19 10.66
C ALA A 169 3.84 17.81 12.07
N GLU A 170 5.03 18.13 12.59
CA GLU A 170 5.19 18.85 13.87
C GLU A 170 4.73 20.31 13.78
N LYS A 171 4.89 20.96 12.62
CA LYS A 171 4.42 22.33 12.36
C LYS A 171 2.89 22.45 12.21
N GLY A 172 2.17 21.32 12.17
CA GLY A 172 0.71 21.28 12.12
C GLY A 172 0.10 20.99 10.74
N VAL A 173 0.92 20.62 9.74
CA VAL A 173 0.42 20.09 8.45
C VAL A 173 -0.22 18.72 8.66
N VAL A 174 -1.36 18.46 8.03
CA VAL A 174 -2.03 17.15 8.10
C VAL A 174 -1.27 16.17 7.20
N VAL A 175 -0.48 15.30 7.82
CA VAL A 175 0.27 14.26 7.12
C VAL A 175 -0.41 12.91 7.29
N GLN A 176 -0.78 12.29 6.17
CA GLN A 176 -1.46 11.00 6.12
C GLN A 176 -0.65 9.98 5.33
N VAL A 177 -0.56 8.77 5.84
CA VAL A 177 0.18 7.67 5.20
C VAL A 177 -0.76 6.49 5.01
N ILE A 178 -1.03 6.13 3.75
CA ILE A 178 -1.68 4.86 3.41
C ILE A 178 -0.59 3.91 2.95
N ALA A 179 -0.45 2.79 3.64
CA ALA A 179 0.59 1.84 3.34
C ALA A 179 0.12 0.39 3.26
N GLN A 180 0.76 -0.38 2.39
CA GLN A 180 0.65 -1.83 2.45
C GLN A 180 1.64 -2.34 3.51
N LEU A 181 1.15 -2.66 4.71
CA LEU A 181 2.00 -3.11 5.80
C LEU A 181 2.52 -4.53 5.54
N ASP A 182 3.78 -4.77 5.91
CA ASP A 182 4.41 -6.09 5.88
C ASP A 182 5.16 -6.32 7.19
N ARG A 183 5.14 -7.57 7.68
CA ARG A 183 5.78 -7.95 8.95
C ARG A 183 7.26 -7.54 9.03
N ARG A 184 7.97 -7.43 7.91
CA ARG A 184 9.38 -7.03 7.84
C ARG A 184 9.57 -5.51 7.92
N THR A 185 8.57 -4.73 7.55
CA THR A 185 8.64 -3.27 7.40
C THR A 185 7.85 -2.50 8.46
N THR A 186 6.92 -3.12 9.18
CA THR A 186 6.07 -2.48 10.21
C THR A 186 6.86 -1.65 11.22
N ARG A 187 8.01 -2.16 11.70
CA ARG A 187 8.86 -1.45 12.69
C ARG A 187 9.39 -0.10 12.21
N PHE A 188 9.45 0.15 10.90
CA PHE A 188 10.00 1.40 10.36
C PHE A 188 8.99 2.55 10.43
N PHE A 189 7.70 2.25 10.54
CA PHE A 189 6.66 3.26 10.75
C PHE A 189 6.79 3.96 12.10
N GLN A 190 7.41 3.32 13.10
CA GLN A 190 7.75 3.93 14.40
C GLN A 190 8.75 5.10 14.30
N LYS A 191 9.35 5.34 13.14
CA LYS A 191 10.23 6.49 12.88
C LYS A 191 9.46 7.74 12.43
N LEU A 192 8.18 7.59 12.08
CA LEU A 192 7.32 8.72 11.76
C LEU A 192 6.92 9.43 13.06
N HIS A 193 6.67 10.73 12.97
CA HIS A 193 6.20 11.52 14.11
C HIS A 193 4.79 11.09 14.54
N ASP A 194 4.48 11.20 15.85
CA ASP A 194 3.22 10.73 16.44
C ASP A 194 1.96 11.43 15.89
N SER A 195 2.12 12.62 15.28
CA SER A 195 1.01 13.34 14.63
C SER A 195 0.68 12.83 13.22
N ILE A 196 1.49 11.95 12.66
CA ILE A 196 1.27 11.39 11.32
C ILE A 196 0.25 10.26 11.43
N GLU A 197 -0.87 10.39 10.73
CA GLU A 197 -1.89 9.35 10.68
C GLU A 197 -1.48 8.25 9.72
N ILE A 198 -1.51 6.99 10.18
CA ILE A 198 -1.08 5.83 9.39
C ILE A 198 -2.25 4.85 9.28
N LYS A 199 -2.56 4.45 8.05
CA LYS A 199 -3.53 3.39 7.76
C LYS A 199 -2.97 2.35 6.81
N HIS A 200 -3.52 1.15 6.92
CA HIS A 200 -3.22 0.01 6.10
C HIS A 200 -4.28 -0.23 5.03
N SER A 201 -3.86 -0.37 3.79
CA SER A 201 -4.70 -0.89 2.70
C SER A 201 -3.94 -1.95 1.91
N ASP A 202 -4.64 -3.02 1.54
CA ASP A 202 -4.14 -4.03 0.59
C ASP A 202 -4.38 -3.59 -0.88
N ASP A 203 -5.35 -2.69 -1.09
CA ASP A 203 -5.75 -2.15 -2.40
C ASP A 203 -4.97 -0.85 -2.70
N LEU A 204 -3.67 -1.00 -2.95
CA LEU A 204 -2.77 0.12 -3.28
C LEU A 204 -2.15 -0.06 -4.68
N ASP A 205 -2.99 0.03 -5.71
CA ASP A 205 -2.57 -0.13 -7.11
C ASP A 205 -1.66 1.01 -7.60
N SER A 206 -1.75 2.19 -6.96
CA SER A 206 -0.90 3.33 -7.26
C SER A 206 -0.15 3.79 -6.01
N GLN A 207 1.17 3.94 -6.13
CA GLN A 207 2.04 4.50 -5.10
C GLN A 207 2.47 5.90 -5.51
N GLY A 208 2.74 6.76 -4.54
CA GLY A 208 3.01 8.15 -4.83
C GLY A 208 2.83 9.10 -3.65
N PHE A 209 2.82 10.39 -3.97
CA PHE A 209 2.67 11.50 -3.03
C PHE A 209 1.68 12.53 -3.58
N LEU A 210 0.87 13.12 -2.71
CA LEU A 210 -0.05 14.22 -3.02
C LEU A 210 0.19 15.37 -2.05
N GLN A 211 0.27 16.59 -2.55
CA GLN A 211 0.40 17.83 -1.77
C GLN A 211 -0.73 18.81 -2.13
N ASP A 212 -1.47 19.29 -1.12
CA ASP A 212 -2.40 20.44 -1.15
C ASP A 212 -3.28 20.56 -2.40
N CYS A 213 -3.76 19.45 -2.97
CA CYS A 213 -4.57 19.42 -4.20
C CYS A 213 -3.92 20.08 -5.44
N THR A 214 -2.59 20.19 -5.50
CA THR A 214 -1.90 20.87 -6.62
C THR A 214 -0.83 20.01 -7.27
N HIS A 215 -0.09 19.23 -6.47
CA HIS A 215 1.05 18.46 -6.93
C HIS A 215 0.84 16.97 -6.63
N VAL A 216 0.98 16.15 -7.67
CA VAL A 216 0.95 14.69 -7.56
C VAL A 216 2.24 14.11 -8.09
N VAL A 217 2.82 13.17 -7.36
CA VAL A 217 3.91 12.32 -7.84
C VAL A 217 3.40 10.89 -7.83
N GLN A 218 3.33 10.26 -9.00
CA GLN A 218 2.88 8.88 -9.13
C GLN A 218 4.04 8.01 -9.61
N PHE A 219 4.33 6.93 -8.91
CA PHE A 219 5.33 5.96 -9.37
C PHE A 219 4.83 5.21 -10.61
N LEU A 220 5.64 5.18 -11.65
CA LEU A 220 5.41 4.41 -12.88
C LEU A 220 6.09 3.04 -12.80
N ASN A 221 7.27 3.01 -12.19
CA ASN A 221 8.05 1.80 -11.98
C ASN A 221 8.79 1.89 -10.65
N ILE A 222 8.78 0.80 -9.90
CA ILE A 222 9.51 0.67 -8.64
C ILE A 222 10.31 -0.64 -8.73
N GLU A 223 11.62 -0.55 -8.52
CA GLU A 223 12.49 -1.72 -8.44
C GLU A 223 11.99 -2.67 -7.33
N GLU A 224 11.70 -3.92 -7.69
CA GLU A 224 11.20 -4.95 -6.75
C GLU A 224 12.17 -5.21 -5.60
N ASN A 225 13.48 -5.02 -5.84
CA ASN A 225 14.51 -5.22 -4.83
C ASN A 225 14.46 -4.09 -3.78
N PRO A 226 14.09 -4.40 -2.52
CA PRO A 226 13.93 -3.40 -1.47
C PRO A 226 15.24 -2.74 -1.04
N VAL A 227 16.39 -3.36 -1.34
CA VAL A 227 17.73 -2.82 -1.06
C VAL A 227 18.44 -2.30 -2.32
N GLY A 228 17.75 -2.31 -3.46
CA GLY A 228 18.25 -1.73 -4.70
C GLY A 228 18.55 -0.25 -4.57
N ARG A 229 19.48 0.25 -5.39
CA ARG A 229 19.80 1.68 -5.46
C ARG A 229 18.69 2.49 -6.15
N GLY A 230 17.65 1.83 -6.69
CA GLY A 230 16.50 2.47 -7.29
C GLY A 230 16.85 3.18 -8.59
N LYS A 231 17.78 2.64 -9.39
CA LYS A 231 18.19 3.24 -10.67
C LYS A 231 17.10 3.13 -11.74
N GLU A 232 16.29 2.07 -11.66
CA GLU A 232 15.18 1.80 -12.57
C GLU A 232 13.86 2.43 -12.09
N ASP A 233 13.86 3.06 -10.91
CA ASP A 233 12.67 3.72 -10.38
C ASP A 233 12.33 4.94 -11.25
N ALA A 234 11.05 5.09 -11.57
CA ALA A 234 10.55 6.22 -12.34
C ALA A 234 9.21 6.70 -11.76
N ALA A 235 9.04 8.01 -11.69
CA ALA A 235 7.78 8.64 -11.27
C ALA A 235 7.38 9.75 -12.23
N LEU A 236 6.07 9.92 -12.38
CA LEU A 236 5.44 11.02 -13.09
C LEU A 236 5.07 12.10 -12.08
N VAL A 237 5.59 13.31 -12.28
CA VAL A 237 5.24 14.51 -11.53
C VAL A 237 4.20 15.28 -12.33
N ILE A 238 3.09 15.62 -11.69
CA ILE A 238 1.94 16.28 -12.29
C ILE A 238 1.61 17.50 -11.44
N GLU A 239 1.64 18.67 -12.07
CA GLU A 239 1.25 19.95 -11.47
C GLU A 239 -0.05 20.37 -12.17
N SER A 240 -1.19 20.04 -11.56
CA SER A 240 -2.51 20.27 -12.13
C SER A 240 -3.58 20.10 -11.06
N GLU A 241 -4.28 21.19 -10.71
CA GLU A 241 -5.35 21.16 -9.70
C GLU A 241 -6.50 20.20 -10.06
N PRO A 242 -7.03 20.15 -11.30
CA PRO A 242 -8.06 19.17 -11.66
C PRO A 242 -7.62 17.72 -11.47
N PHE A 243 -6.36 17.40 -11.81
CA PHE A 243 -5.84 16.06 -11.65
C PHE A 243 -5.61 15.71 -10.18
N ALA A 244 -5.04 16.64 -9.41
CA ALA A 244 -4.77 16.45 -8.00
C ALA A 244 -6.07 16.29 -7.19
N LYS A 245 -7.13 17.02 -7.50
CA LYS A 245 -8.47 16.80 -6.91
C LYS A 245 -9.06 15.43 -7.25
N ALA A 246 -8.91 14.98 -8.49
CA ALA A 246 -9.36 13.65 -8.87
C ALA A 246 -8.60 12.55 -8.09
N GLN A 247 -7.28 12.73 -7.93
CA GLN A 247 -6.44 11.84 -7.14
C GLN A 247 -6.78 11.88 -5.65
N GLU A 248 -7.09 13.05 -5.10
CA GLU A 248 -7.52 13.22 -3.72
C GLU A 248 -8.82 12.46 -3.44
N ASN A 249 -9.85 12.59 -4.27
CA ASN A 249 -11.11 11.85 -4.10
C ASN A 249 -10.89 10.33 -4.08
N LEU A 250 -9.97 9.83 -4.91
CA LEU A 250 -9.59 8.41 -4.92
C LEU A 250 -8.87 8.02 -3.63
N ILE A 251 -7.94 8.86 -3.16
CA ILE A 251 -7.23 8.68 -1.90
C ILE A 251 -8.20 8.68 -0.72
N ASP A 252 -9.18 9.58 -0.68
CA ASP A 252 -10.17 9.67 0.40
C ASP A 252 -11.05 8.43 0.45
N THR A 253 -11.47 7.93 -0.70
CA THR A 253 -12.21 6.65 -0.80
C THR A 253 -11.37 5.50 -0.21
N ILE A 254 -10.08 5.41 -0.56
CA ILE A 254 -9.18 4.40 -0.01
C ILE A 254 -8.97 4.63 1.50
N TRP A 255 -8.87 5.89 1.95
CA TRP A 255 -8.63 6.25 3.34
C TRP A 255 -9.78 5.87 4.26
N GLU A 256 -11.02 6.09 3.82
CA GLU A 256 -12.24 5.67 4.54
C GLU A 256 -12.28 4.16 4.74
N ASP A 257 -11.83 3.42 3.72
CA ASP A 257 -11.83 1.97 3.73
C ASP A 257 -10.61 1.34 4.42
N ALA A 258 -9.53 2.10 4.58
CA ALA A 258 -8.27 1.61 5.13
C ALA A 258 -8.34 1.32 6.65
N VAL A 259 -7.59 0.31 7.08
CA VAL A 259 -7.54 -0.18 8.47
C VAL A 259 -6.55 0.65 9.29
N GLN A 260 -6.92 1.04 10.52
CA GLN A 260 -6.03 1.78 11.42
C GLN A 260 -4.72 1.03 11.71
N PHE A 261 -3.61 1.77 11.86
CA PHE A 261 -2.28 1.17 12.03
C PHE A 261 -2.18 0.24 13.23
N GLU A 262 -2.72 0.57 14.41
CA GLU A 262 -2.57 -0.32 15.57
C GLU A 262 -3.30 -1.67 15.37
N VAL A 263 -4.45 -1.64 14.70
CA VAL A 263 -5.24 -2.83 14.36
C VAL A 263 -4.48 -3.69 13.35
N ALA A 264 -3.91 -3.05 12.32
CA ALA A 264 -3.14 -3.74 11.30
C ALA A 264 -1.78 -4.25 11.83
N GLU A 265 -1.09 -3.51 12.70
CA GLU A 265 0.14 -3.96 13.35
C GLU A 265 -0.14 -5.20 14.22
N ALA A 266 -1.25 -5.24 14.95
CA ALA A 266 -1.65 -6.44 15.68
C ALA A 266 -1.87 -7.65 14.74
N ARG A 267 -2.44 -7.43 13.55
CA ARG A 267 -2.61 -8.46 12.51
C ARG A 267 -1.26 -9.05 12.08
N PHE A 268 -0.30 -8.21 11.69
CA PHE A 268 1.00 -8.67 11.17
C PHE A 268 2.00 -9.13 12.25
N SER A 269 1.90 -8.62 13.47
CA SER A 269 2.79 -9.00 14.59
C SER A 269 2.28 -10.21 15.38
N LYS A 270 0.96 -10.32 15.62
CA LYS A 270 0.36 -11.36 16.49
C LYS A 270 -0.33 -12.48 15.71
N GLY A 271 -0.48 -12.37 14.39
CA GLY A 271 -1.11 -13.40 13.57
C GLY A 271 -2.56 -13.68 13.99
N ARG A 272 -3.35 -12.61 14.17
CA ARG A 272 -4.80 -12.65 14.39
C ARG A 272 -5.49 -11.81 13.32
N ILE A 273 -6.65 -12.23 12.84
CA ILE A 273 -7.38 -11.48 11.82
C ILE A 273 -8.29 -10.48 12.56
N HIS A 274 -8.03 -9.17 12.50
CA HIS A 274 -8.80 -8.13 13.22
C HIS A 274 -9.47 -7.12 12.26
N ASP A 275 -9.97 -7.58 11.13
CA ASP A 275 -10.70 -6.72 10.20
C ASP A 275 -12.01 -6.28 10.85
N PRO A 276 -12.35 -4.98 10.80
CA PRO A 276 -13.62 -4.50 11.32
C PRO A 276 -14.76 -5.12 10.51
N LEU A 277 -15.74 -5.70 11.20
CA LEU A 277 -16.97 -6.19 10.57
C LEU A 277 -17.75 -4.99 10.01
N ARG A 278 -17.76 -4.84 8.67
CA ARG A 278 -18.61 -3.85 8.01
C ARG A 278 -20.02 -4.42 7.88
N LEU A 279 -20.96 -3.78 8.55
CA LEU A 279 -22.36 -4.18 8.50
C LEU A 279 -23.07 -3.36 7.43
N THR A 280 -23.42 -4.00 6.32
CA THR A 280 -24.26 -3.40 5.28
C THR A 280 -25.71 -3.44 5.74
N ILE A 281 -26.27 -2.29 6.12
CA ILE A 281 -27.67 -2.18 6.54
C ILE A 281 -28.52 -2.02 5.27
N GLY A 282 -29.21 -3.08 4.85
CA GLY A 282 -30.19 -3.06 3.75
C GLY A 282 -29.70 -2.58 2.38
N GLU A 283 -30.60 -2.63 1.39
CA GLU A 283 -30.47 -1.98 0.08
C GLU A 283 -31.71 -1.09 -0.11
N GLY A 284 -31.55 0.14 -0.62
CA GLY A 284 -32.65 1.06 -0.91
C GLY A 284 -32.66 2.35 -0.07
N SER A 285 -33.75 3.12 -0.17
CA SER A 285 -33.94 4.36 0.58
C SER A 285 -34.36 4.04 2.02
N PHE A 286 -33.50 4.39 2.98
CA PHE A 286 -33.85 4.33 4.41
C PHE A 286 -35.06 5.19 4.74
N LEU A 287 -35.23 6.30 4.01
CA LEU A 287 -36.39 7.16 4.18
C LEU A 287 -37.67 6.42 3.76
N ASP A 288 -37.68 5.74 2.62
CA ASP A 288 -38.86 5.01 2.14
C ASP A 288 -39.18 3.83 3.07
N SER A 289 -38.14 3.15 3.55
CA SER A 289 -38.27 2.05 4.52
C SER A 289 -38.87 2.55 5.84
N LEU A 290 -38.40 3.70 6.34
CA LEU A 290 -38.91 4.33 7.55
C LEU A 290 -40.34 4.87 7.35
N VAL A 291 -40.64 5.45 6.20
CA VAL A 291 -41.96 6.00 5.84
C VAL A 291 -42.99 4.88 5.73
N GLY A 292 -42.66 3.78 5.05
CA GLY A 292 -43.49 2.57 4.99
C GLY A 292 -43.65 1.90 6.36
N ALA A 293 -42.58 1.85 7.17
CA ALA A 293 -42.65 1.39 8.55
C ALA A 293 -43.59 2.24 9.42
N LEU A 294 -43.61 3.55 9.17
CA LEU A 294 -44.45 4.52 9.86
C LEU A 294 -45.88 4.58 9.30
N GLY A 295 -46.18 3.85 8.22
CA GLY A 295 -47.48 3.82 7.53
C GLY A 295 -47.86 5.16 6.89
N VAL A 296 -46.86 5.95 6.47
CA VAL A 296 -47.07 7.28 5.89
C VAL A 296 -47.00 7.17 4.36
N ASP A 297 -47.94 6.45 3.76
CA ASP A 297 -47.82 6.06 2.35
C ASP A 297 -48.11 7.20 1.35
N ASP A 298 -48.75 8.30 1.77
CA ASP A 298 -49.01 9.46 0.90
C ASP A 298 -48.98 10.77 1.70
N LEU A 299 -47.94 11.58 1.50
CA LEU A 299 -48.01 13.00 1.84
C LEU A 299 -48.95 13.66 0.82
N PRO A 300 -50.01 14.38 1.25
CA PRO A 300 -50.95 14.96 0.31
C PRO A 300 -50.24 15.95 -0.64
N GLU A 301 -50.34 15.72 -1.95
CA GLU A 301 -49.73 16.57 -3.00
C GLU A 301 -50.35 17.97 -3.09
N HIS A 302 -51.43 18.22 -2.35
CA HIS A 302 -52.14 19.48 -2.27
C HIS A 302 -52.27 19.93 -0.82
N ASP A 303 -52.17 21.24 -0.58
CA ASP A 303 -52.37 21.83 0.75
C ASP A 303 -53.69 21.34 1.35
N THR A 304 -53.58 20.54 2.41
CA THR A 304 -54.74 20.13 3.18
C THR A 304 -55.24 21.34 3.98
N PRO A 305 -56.56 21.55 4.07
CA PRO A 305 -57.11 22.62 4.89
C PRO A 305 -56.58 22.51 6.33
N PHE A 306 -56.22 23.64 6.93
CA PHE A 306 -55.72 23.66 8.30
C PHE A 306 -56.72 23.02 9.26
N ASP A 307 -56.34 21.88 9.83
CA ASP A 307 -57.10 21.15 10.85
C ASP A 307 -56.48 21.45 12.24
N PRO A 308 -57.16 22.24 13.08
CA PRO A 308 -56.68 22.60 14.42
C PRO A 308 -56.50 21.38 15.33
N ASP A 309 -57.32 20.35 15.15
CA ASP A 309 -57.27 19.15 15.99
C ASP A 309 -56.08 18.27 15.60
N ALA A 310 -55.80 18.13 14.30
CA ALA A 310 -54.61 17.45 13.80
C ALA A 310 -53.31 18.20 14.18
N PHE A 311 -53.31 19.54 14.15
CA PHE A 311 -52.17 20.37 14.56
C PHE A 311 -51.83 20.20 16.05
N LEU A 312 -52.86 20.14 16.91
CA LEU A 312 -52.69 19.88 18.34
C LEU A 312 -52.26 18.42 18.62
N ALA A 313 -52.78 17.46 17.86
CA ALA A 313 -52.40 16.05 17.98
C ALA A 313 -50.95 15.77 17.54
N ALA A 314 -50.48 16.40 16.45
CA ALA A 314 -49.13 16.19 15.91
C ALA A 314 -47.99 16.56 16.88
N GLY A 315 -48.24 17.48 17.81
CA GLY A 315 -47.28 17.86 18.85
C GLY A 315 -47.27 16.96 20.09
N THR A 316 -48.30 16.12 20.27
CA THR A 316 -48.55 15.39 21.53
C THR A 316 -48.59 13.88 21.35
N GLU A 317 -48.95 13.39 20.16
CA GLU A 317 -49.09 11.97 19.86
C GLU A 317 -47.88 11.44 19.09
N VAL A 318 -47.22 10.43 19.65
CA VAL A 318 -46.20 9.67 18.93
C VAL A 318 -46.94 8.73 17.97
N ASN A 319 -46.62 8.78 16.67
CA ASN A 319 -47.18 7.88 15.65
C ASN A 319 -47.20 6.43 16.19
N GLN A 320 -48.33 5.73 16.05
CA GLN A 320 -48.52 4.35 16.52
C GLN A 320 -47.40 3.42 16.07
N ALA A 321 -46.92 3.55 14.83
CA ALA A 321 -45.78 2.78 14.33
C ALA A 321 -44.47 3.09 15.08
N ARG A 322 -44.25 4.34 15.49
CA ARG A 322 -43.09 4.72 16.31
C ARG A 322 -43.22 4.22 17.75
N GLN A 323 -44.45 4.10 18.28
CA GLN A 323 -44.69 3.42 19.55
C GLN A 323 -44.39 1.92 19.45
N GLU A 324 -44.79 1.26 18.37
CA GLU A 324 -44.44 -0.16 18.11
C GLU A 324 -42.92 -0.36 17.96
N LEU A 325 -42.21 0.52 17.25
CA LEU A 325 -40.74 0.51 17.16
C LEU A 325 -40.08 0.65 18.56
N THR A 326 -40.66 1.49 19.43
CA THR A 326 -40.16 1.74 20.79
C THR A 326 -40.32 0.53 21.73
N LYS A 327 -41.20 -0.44 21.39
CA LYS A 327 -41.36 -1.67 22.18
C LYS A 327 -40.15 -2.62 22.11
N GLY A 328 -39.14 -2.31 21.28
CA GLY A 328 -37.83 -2.97 21.32
C GLY A 328 -37.83 -4.44 20.89
N ARG A 329 -38.79 -4.84 20.03
CA ARG A 329 -38.83 -6.20 19.47
C ARG A 329 -37.75 -6.38 18.41
N LEU A 330 -37.19 -7.60 18.29
CA LEU A 330 -36.16 -7.90 17.29
C LEU A 330 -36.70 -7.79 15.86
N SER A 331 -37.98 -8.12 15.65
CA SER A 331 -38.70 -7.89 14.40
C SER A 331 -38.68 -6.42 13.93
N ASN A 332 -38.57 -5.45 14.84
CA ASN A 332 -38.49 -4.03 14.50
C ASN A 332 -37.14 -3.65 13.86
N LEU A 333 -36.06 -4.38 14.14
CA LEU A 333 -34.77 -4.14 13.51
C LEU A 333 -34.80 -4.53 12.02
N LYS A 334 -35.56 -5.58 11.69
CA LYS A 334 -35.81 -5.98 10.30
C LYS A 334 -36.55 -4.90 9.52
N ILE A 335 -37.49 -4.18 10.16
CA ILE A 335 -38.21 -3.05 9.58
C ILE A 335 -37.25 -1.88 9.27
N LEU A 336 -36.20 -1.69 10.06
CA LEU A 336 -35.15 -0.69 9.82
C LEU A 336 -34.09 -1.15 8.80
N GLY A 337 -34.31 -2.27 8.11
CA GLY A 337 -33.39 -2.82 7.12
C GLY A 337 -32.20 -3.60 7.72
N ILE A 338 -32.23 -3.89 9.03
CA ILE A 338 -31.19 -4.68 9.71
C ILE A 338 -31.61 -6.15 9.69
N ASP A 339 -31.00 -6.95 8.81
CA ASP A 339 -31.18 -8.39 8.78
C ASP A 339 -30.23 -9.08 9.78
N LEU A 340 -30.78 -9.41 10.96
CA LEU A 340 -30.05 -10.08 12.04
C LEU A 340 -29.53 -11.47 11.64
N ALA A 341 -30.22 -12.20 10.77
CA ALA A 341 -29.79 -13.51 10.32
C ALA A 341 -28.51 -13.39 9.48
N ARG A 342 -28.52 -12.48 8.50
CA ARG A 342 -27.34 -12.18 7.67
C ARG A 342 -26.17 -11.64 8.50
N MET A 343 -26.45 -10.76 9.47
CA MET A 343 -25.43 -10.22 10.38
C MET A 343 -24.78 -11.33 11.21
N LEU A 344 -25.58 -12.17 11.87
CA LEU A 344 -25.08 -13.27 12.69
C LEU A 344 -24.29 -14.28 11.86
N ARG A 345 -24.73 -14.58 10.63
CA ARG A 345 -23.98 -15.42 9.70
C ARG A 345 -22.64 -14.82 9.29
N GLN A 346 -22.56 -13.50 9.09
CA GLN A 346 -21.28 -12.82 8.80
C GLN A 346 -20.32 -12.89 10.00
N VAL A 347 -20.84 -12.68 11.21
CA VAL A 347 -20.07 -12.82 12.45
C VAL A 347 -19.58 -14.26 12.61
N GLY A 348 -20.47 -15.24 12.43
CA GLY A 348 -20.15 -16.66 12.49
C GLY A 348 -19.04 -17.02 11.51
N ASN A 349 -19.23 -16.68 10.23
CA ASN A 349 -18.21 -16.87 9.20
C ASN A 349 -16.87 -16.30 9.63
N ARG A 350 -16.84 -15.08 10.18
CA ARG A 350 -15.60 -14.46 10.63
C ARG A 350 -14.92 -15.26 11.74
N VAL A 351 -15.66 -15.64 12.77
CA VAL A 351 -15.16 -16.48 13.86
C VAL A 351 -14.60 -17.79 13.29
N GLY A 352 -15.27 -18.38 12.31
CA GLY A 352 -14.79 -19.58 11.62
C GLY A 352 -13.46 -19.38 10.87
N HIS A 353 -13.30 -18.27 10.14
CA HIS A 353 -12.03 -17.93 9.49
C HIS A 353 -10.88 -17.79 10.50
N GLU A 354 -11.15 -17.15 11.65
CA GLU A 354 -10.16 -16.98 12.72
C GLU A 354 -9.78 -18.30 13.38
N LEU A 355 -10.77 -19.18 13.63
CA LEU A 355 -10.53 -20.53 14.14
C LEU A 355 -9.66 -21.34 13.18
N ALA A 356 -10.01 -21.39 11.89
CA ALA A 356 -9.22 -22.07 10.87
C ALA A 356 -7.78 -21.51 10.79
N PHE A 357 -7.62 -20.20 10.91
CA PHE A 357 -6.31 -19.55 10.89
C PHE A 357 -5.46 -19.89 12.13
N SER A 358 -6.09 -20.11 13.28
CA SER A 358 -5.42 -20.55 14.50
C SER A 358 -4.91 -21.99 14.39
N LEU A 359 -5.66 -22.84 13.66
CA LEU A 359 -5.35 -24.25 13.40
C LEU A 359 -4.47 -24.47 12.16
N ARG A 360 -3.94 -23.41 11.54
CA ARG A 360 -3.18 -23.48 10.28
C ARG A 360 -1.91 -24.34 10.31
N SER A 361 -1.40 -24.65 11.50
CA SER A 361 -0.23 -25.53 11.67
C SER A 361 -0.54 -27.00 11.40
N ILE A 362 -1.82 -27.39 11.37
CA ILE A 362 -2.25 -28.76 11.12
C ILE A 362 -2.33 -28.99 9.60
N GLU A 363 -1.41 -29.79 9.07
CA GLU A 363 -1.35 -30.07 7.63
C GLU A 363 -2.39 -31.11 7.19
N ASN A 364 -2.69 -32.10 8.03
CA ASN A 364 -3.65 -33.16 7.74
C ASN A 364 -5.10 -32.64 7.82
N HIS A 365 -5.94 -32.99 6.84
CA HIS A 365 -7.34 -32.57 6.81
C HIS A 365 -8.19 -33.24 7.88
N VAL A 366 -7.91 -34.50 8.22
CA VAL A 366 -8.68 -35.25 9.24
C VAL A 366 -8.34 -34.70 10.63
N GLU A 367 -7.05 -34.57 10.95
CA GLU A 367 -6.59 -33.99 12.21
C GLU A 367 -7.09 -32.56 12.43
N PHE A 368 -7.18 -31.77 11.35
CA PHE A 368 -7.76 -30.43 11.39
C PHE A 368 -9.26 -30.45 11.74
N LEU A 369 -10.02 -31.39 11.15
CA LEU A 369 -11.45 -31.53 11.43
C LEU A 369 -11.66 -32.06 12.85
N ASP A 370 -10.84 -32.99 13.32
CA ASP A 370 -10.89 -33.51 14.69
C ASP A 370 -10.70 -32.38 15.71
N GLU A 371 -9.66 -31.55 15.54
CA GLU A 371 -9.40 -30.41 16.43
C GLU A 371 -10.53 -29.34 16.37
N MET A 372 -11.13 -29.14 15.19
CA MET A 372 -12.31 -28.28 15.05
C MET A 372 -13.50 -28.84 15.83
N MET A 373 -13.76 -30.15 15.73
CA MET A 373 -14.86 -30.81 16.43
C MET A 373 -14.66 -30.78 17.94
N ASP A 374 -13.44 -31.02 18.42
CA ASP A 374 -13.08 -30.90 19.84
C ASP A 374 -13.34 -29.48 20.36
N TRP A 375 -13.00 -28.45 19.58
CA TRP A 375 -13.30 -27.07 19.93
C TRP A 375 -14.81 -26.80 19.99
N TRP A 376 -15.56 -27.33 19.02
CA TRP A 376 -17.01 -27.19 18.93
C TRP A 376 -17.73 -27.80 20.13
N GLU A 377 -17.37 -29.04 20.49
CA GLU A 377 -17.91 -29.73 21.64
C GLU A 377 -17.50 -29.07 22.96
N PHE A 378 -16.24 -28.64 23.09
CA PHE A 378 -15.74 -27.94 24.27
C PHE A 378 -16.46 -26.60 24.50
N ALA A 379 -16.79 -25.88 23.41
CA ALA A 379 -17.55 -24.65 23.46
C ALA A 379 -19.05 -24.88 23.78
N GLY A 380 -19.52 -26.13 23.71
CA GLY A 380 -20.92 -26.48 23.96
C GLY A 380 -21.87 -25.93 22.91
N LEU A 381 -21.46 -25.92 21.64
CA LEU A 381 -22.24 -25.40 20.51
C LEU A 381 -23.10 -26.48 19.81
N GLY A 382 -23.02 -27.72 20.28
CA GLY A 382 -23.74 -28.87 19.74
C GLY A 382 -22.80 -30.05 19.46
N ARG A 383 -23.17 -30.89 18.50
CA ARG A 383 -22.41 -32.09 18.11
C ARG A 383 -22.03 -32.03 16.63
N LEU A 384 -20.78 -32.38 16.35
CA LEU A 384 -20.27 -32.57 15.00
C LEU A 384 -19.83 -34.01 14.84
N GLU A 385 -20.39 -34.69 13.85
CA GLU A 385 -19.97 -36.04 13.48
C GLU A 385 -19.55 -36.06 12.02
N TYR A 386 -18.56 -36.87 11.65
CA TYR A 386 -18.25 -37.10 10.24
C TYR A 386 -18.76 -38.48 9.79
N GLY A 387 -19.40 -38.49 8.64
CA GLY A 387 -19.93 -39.69 7.99
C GLY A 387 -19.26 -39.95 6.65
N ILE A 388 -19.22 -41.23 6.26
CA ILE A 388 -18.75 -41.66 4.94
C ILE A 388 -19.89 -42.45 4.28
N ASP A 389 -20.94 -41.77 3.78
CA ASP A 389 -21.88 -42.39 2.84
C ASP A 389 -22.81 -41.37 2.15
N PRO A 390 -22.90 -41.29 0.79
CA PRO A 390 -21.99 -41.82 -0.23
C PRO A 390 -20.76 -40.92 -0.46
N VAL A 391 -20.62 -39.81 0.28
CA VAL A 391 -19.53 -38.82 0.22
C VAL A 391 -19.12 -38.48 1.66
N PHE A 392 -17.85 -38.14 1.89
CA PHE A 392 -17.38 -37.64 3.18
C PHE A 392 -18.14 -36.35 3.53
N HIS A 393 -18.82 -36.34 4.67
CA HIS A 393 -19.61 -35.19 5.11
C HIS A 393 -19.47 -34.94 6.61
N VAL A 394 -19.58 -33.67 7.00
CA VAL A 394 -19.72 -33.25 8.39
C VAL A 394 -21.21 -33.04 8.66
N GLN A 395 -21.76 -33.81 9.59
CA GLN A 395 -23.11 -33.71 10.10
C GLN A 395 -23.13 -32.74 11.29
N VAL A 396 -24.06 -31.79 11.25
CA VAL A 396 -24.16 -30.70 12.22
C VAL A 396 -25.45 -30.84 13.02
N GLY A 397 -25.29 -31.10 14.32
CA GLY A 397 -26.33 -30.95 15.32
C GLY A 397 -26.13 -29.64 16.09
N LEU A 398 -27.18 -28.82 16.20
CA LEU A 398 -27.14 -27.52 16.88
C LEU A 398 -28.05 -27.55 18.10
N ASP A 399 -27.59 -26.93 19.19
CA ASP A 399 -28.40 -26.78 20.42
C ASP A 399 -29.58 -25.81 20.22
N HIS A 400 -29.47 -24.88 19.26
CA HIS A 400 -30.51 -23.94 18.88
C HIS A 400 -31.05 -24.30 17.49
N PRO A 401 -32.19 -25.02 17.38
CA PRO A 401 -32.77 -25.33 16.09
C PRO A 401 -33.40 -24.08 15.43
N PRO A 402 -33.59 -24.09 14.09
CA PRO A 402 -34.28 -23.03 13.38
C PRO A 402 -35.68 -22.78 13.94
N SER A 403 -36.01 -21.51 14.20
CA SER A 403 -37.34 -21.07 14.64
C SER A 403 -37.97 -20.15 13.61
N GLU A 404 -39.28 -20.29 13.37
CA GLU A 404 -40.05 -19.37 12.52
C GLU A 404 -40.50 -18.09 13.26
N ASP A 405 -40.25 -17.99 14.57
CA ASP A 405 -40.61 -16.82 15.37
C ASP A 405 -39.69 -15.62 15.04
N PRO A 406 -40.21 -14.51 14.49
CA PRO A 406 -39.42 -13.34 14.10
C PRO A 406 -38.84 -12.56 15.30
N ASP A 407 -39.29 -12.83 16.52
CA ASP A 407 -38.76 -12.23 17.75
C ASP A 407 -37.73 -13.12 18.47
N VAL A 408 -37.38 -14.27 17.91
CA VAL A 408 -36.27 -15.11 18.38
C VAL A 408 -34.99 -14.76 17.62
N LEU A 409 -33.90 -14.53 18.35
CA LEU A 409 -32.59 -14.26 17.75
C LEU A 409 -32.09 -15.53 17.01
N PRO A 410 -31.74 -15.44 15.71
CA PRO A 410 -31.39 -16.62 14.92
C PRO A 410 -29.94 -17.08 15.19
N MET A 411 -29.69 -17.60 16.38
CA MET A 411 -28.36 -18.06 16.81
C MET A 411 -27.82 -19.20 15.93
N TRP A 412 -28.72 -20.02 15.35
CA TRP A 412 -28.33 -21.07 14.41
C TRP A 412 -27.59 -20.54 13.17
N GLU A 413 -27.84 -19.30 12.74
CA GLU A 413 -27.11 -18.69 11.62
C GLU A 413 -25.68 -18.32 12.00
N LEU A 414 -25.46 -17.95 13.27
CA LEU A 414 -24.11 -17.73 13.79
C LEU A 414 -23.36 -19.05 13.87
N ASP A 415 -23.98 -20.05 14.51
CA ASP A 415 -23.36 -21.36 14.74
C ASP A 415 -23.04 -22.05 13.40
N ASP A 416 -24.00 -22.13 12.48
CA ASP A 416 -23.77 -22.65 11.13
C ASP A 416 -22.75 -21.81 10.35
N GLY A 417 -22.79 -20.48 10.52
CA GLY A 417 -21.80 -19.58 9.93
C GLY A 417 -20.37 -19.85 10.39
N ILE A 418 -20.14 -20.23 11.65
CA ILE A 418 -18.80 -20.61 12.14
C ILE A 418 -18.28 -21.82 11.35
N ILE A 419 -19.12 -22.86 11.21
CA ILE A 419 -18.75 -24.08 10.48
C ILE A 419 -18.44 -23.77 9.02
N GLU A 420 -19.31 -23.00 8.36
CA GLU A 420 -19.10 -22.53 6.98
C GLU A 420 -17.77 -21.77 6.84
N GLY A 421 -17.49 -20.84 7.75
CA GLY A 421 -16.26 -20.04 7.75
C GLY A 421 -14.99 -20.87 7.90
N VAL A 422 -15.00 -21.86 8.80
CA VAL A 422 -13.86 -22.77 8.99
C VAL A 422 -13.60 -23.57 7.71
N LEU A 423 -14.64 -24.19 7.16
CA LEU A 423 -14.54 -25.07 6.00
C LEU A 423 -14.13 -24.29 4.74
N MET A 424 -14.69 -23.10 4.50
CA MET A 424 -14.33 -22.25 3.35
C MET A 424 -12.88 -21.76 3.42
N THR A 425 -12.35 -21.54 4.62
CA THR A 425 -10.94 -21.14 4.80
C THR A 425 -9.99 -22.30 4.52
N ARG A 426 -10.33 -23.51 4.98
CA ARG A 426 -9.52 -24.71 4.77
C ARG A 426 -9.61 -25.24 3.35
N PHE A 427 -10.78 -25.12 2.72
CA PHE A 427 -11.11 -25.64 1.40
C PHE A 427 -11.69 -24.53 0.51
N PRO A 428 -10.84 -23.65 -0.05
CA PRO A 428 -11.30 -22.51 -0.84
C PRO A 428 -11.95 -22.93 -2.16
N LYS A 429 -12.93 -22.13 -2.61
CA LYS A 429 -13.64 -22.33 -3.89
C LYS A 429 -12.64 -22.28 -5.06
N GLY A 430 -12.43 -23.41 -5.73
CA GLY A 430 -11.46 -23.58 -6.82
C GLY A 430 -10.26 -24.48 -6.49
N GLY A 431 -10.16 -24.98 -5.26
CA GLY A 431 -9.17 -26.00 -4.88
C GLY A 431 -9.59 -27.43 -5.27
N ASN A 432 -8.76 -28.40 -4.90
CA ASN A 432 -9.00 -29.83 -5.14
C ASN A 432 -10.17 -30.41 -4.33
N VAL A 433 -10.74 -29.62 -3.42
CA VAL A 433 -11.83 -30.03 -2.53
C VAL A 433 -12.97 -29.02 -2.63
N ASN A 434 -14.19 -29.51 -2.85
CA ASN A 434 -15.40 -28.72 -2.98
C ASN A 434 -16.34 -29.00 -1.79
N VAL A 435 -16.72 -27.94 -1.07
CA VAL A 435 -17.65 -28.03 0.07
C VAL A 435 -19.03 -27.59 -0.38
N ARG A 436 -20.03 -28.48 -0.22
CA ARG A 436 -21.44 -28.19 -0.51
C ARG A 436 -22.30 -28.45 0.72
N ARG A 437 -23.17 -27.50 1.01
CA ARG A 437 -24.13 -27.57 2.12
C ARG A 437 -25.44 -28.19 1.63
N TYR A 438 -25.97 -29.16 2.39
CA TYR A 438 -27.27 -29.79 2.21
C TYR A 438 -28.08 -29.73 3.50
N GLU A 439 -29.41 -29.73 3.38
CA GLU A 439 -30.31 -29.90 4.53
C GLU A 439 -30.28 -31.37 5.00
N GLY A 440 -30.20 -31.56 6.31
CA GLY A 440 -30.21 -32.88 6.95
C GLY A 440 -31.63 -33.45 7.09
N SER A 441 -31.81 -34.43 7.97
CA SER A 441 -33.12 -35.03 8.26
C SER A 441 -34.05 -34.15 9.10
N GLY A 442 -33.53 -33.06 9.68
CA GLY A 442 -34.29 -32.14 10.53
C GLY A 442 -34.42 -32.61 11.98
N GLU A 443 -33.76 -33.70 12.36
CA GLU A 443 -33.56 -34.09 13.75
C GLU A 443 -32.52 -33.19 14.43
N PRO A 444 -32.56 -32.99 15.77
CA PRO A 444 -31.65 -32.09 16.48
C PRO A 444 -30.16 -32.39 16.25
N ASP A 445 -29.85 -33.67 16.01
CA ASP A 445 -28.49 -34.16 15.78
C ASP A 445 -28.10 -34.18 14.28
N ASP A 446 -29.01 -33.83 13.35
CA ASP A 446 -28.80 -33.87 11.89
C ASP A 446 -29.59 -32.76 11.17
N LEU A 447 -29.25 -31.51 11.49
CA LEU A 447 -29.89 -30.35 10.89
C LEU A 447 -29.26 -30.01 9.52
N TRP A 448 -27.92 -30.05 9.42
CA TRP A 448 -27.17 -29.62 8.23
C TRP A 448 -26.07 -30.64 7.90
N ARG A 449 -25.81 -30.87 6.62
CA ARG A 449 -24.72 -31.74 6.15
C ARG A 449 -23.80 -30.99 5.19
N TYR A 450 -22.53 -30.87 5.56
CA TYR A 450 -21.48 -30.31 4.72
C TYR A 450 -20.74 -31.43 4.00
N HIS A 451 -21.07 -31.65 2.72
CA HIS A 451 -20.40 -32.62 1.88
C HIS A 451 -19.06 -32.05 1.39
N ILE A 452 -17.99 -32.79 1.64
CA ILE A 452 -16.63 -32.44 1.25
C ILE A 452 -16.24 -33.40 0.11
N ILE A 453 -16.29 -32.90 -1.12
CA ILE A 453 -16.02 -33.68 -2.33
C ILE A 453 -14.59 -33.43 -2.78
N MET A 454 -13.75 -34.47 -2.78
CA MET A 454 -12.40 -34.40 -3.37
C MET A 454 -12.50 -34.61 -4.88
N ASN A 455 -12.07 -33.62 -5.67
CA ASN A 455 -11.95 -33.76 -7.12
C ASN A 455 -10.71 -34.60 -7.41
N ASN A 456 -10.88 -35.90 -7.68
CA ASN A 456 -9.82 -36.74 -8.20
C ASN A 456 -9.61 -36.42 -9.70
N GLU A 457 -8.51 -35.73 -10.04
CA GLU A 457 -7.91 -35.86 -11.37
C GLU A 457 -7.09 -37.15 -11.44
N GLU A 458 -7.67 -38.20 -12.01
CA GLU A 458 -6.97 -39.20 -12.82
C GLU A 458 -8.04 -39.94 -13.66
N GLN A 459 -8.41 -39.37 -14.81
CA GLN A 459 -8.97 -40.18 -15.89
C GLN A 459 -7.80 -40.95 -16.54
N PRO A 460 -7.75 -42.29 -16.48
CA PRO A 460 -6.82 -43.03 -17.31
C PRO A 460 -7.24 -42.83 -18.77
N ALA A 461 -6.29 -42.43 -19.60
CA ALA A 461 -6.45 -42.34 -21.04
C ALA A 461 -7.05 -43.65 -21.58
N GLU A 462 -8.14 -43.55 -22.33
CA GLU A 462 -8.67 -44.68 -23.10
C GLU A 462 -7.55 -45.22 -24.02
N PRO A 463 -7.33 -46.55 -24.06
CA PRO A 463 -6.45 -47.11 -25.06
C PRO A 463 -7.15 -47.00 -26.41
N SER A 464 -6.49 -46.29 -27.33
CA SER A 464 -6.84 -46.28 -28.74
C SER A 464 -6.88 -47.71 -29.29
N ALA A 465 -8.03 -48.10 -29.84
CA ALA A 465 -8.20 -49.26 -30.71
C ALA A 465 -8.73 -48.80 -32.07
#